data_AF-A0A534WBV4-F1
#
_entry.id   AF-A0A534WBV4-F1
#
_cell.length_a   1.000
_cell.length_b   1.000
_cell.length_c   1.000
_cell.angle_alpha   90.00
_cell.angle_beta   90.00
_cell.angle_gamma   90.00
#
_symmetry.space_group_name_H-M   'P 1'
#
loop_
_entity.id
_entity.type
_entity.pdbx_description
1 polymer ?
#
loop_
_entity_poly.entity_id
_entity_poly.type
_entity_poly.pdbx_seq_one_letter_code
_entity_poly.pdbx_strand_id
1 'polypeptide(L)'
;MQTARAALIAVILTASSARASGLNVTPIQLRLSPQTTKAMLTLRNDGPETVRYQVSATSWNQTSRGELQLAPTGEVLFFPALFTLKAGEERNVRVGVGTPFGLVEKTYRVFVEELPPTERPAQPSSEVRVLTRVGVPVFLAPARAVERRSIEGLGARGGRASFRVSNQGTVHFREDAVKLRGVDASGAVLFEREQRGWYVLAGGALDYDFELPKSCPGLAALLASVTADNGDRFEQRAPAEPSACAP
;
A
#
# COMPACT_ATOMS: atom_id res chain seq x y z
N MET A 1 -17.86 29.18 -62.88
CA MET A 1 -18.09 28.07 -61.94
C MET A 1 -16.95 28.05 -60.93
N GLN A 2 -17.28 28.24 -59.65
CA GLN A 2 -16.37 28.54 -58.54
C GLN A 2 -15.60 27.29 -58.08
N THR A 3 -14.30 27.42 -57.86
CA THR A 3 -13.46 26.40 -57.22
C THR A 3 -13.53 26.56 -55.70
N ALA A 4 -14.25 25.66 -55.04
CA ALA A 4 -14.34 25.62 -53.58
C ALA A 4 -13.05 25.03 -52.99
N ARG A 5 -12.29 25.84 -52.24
CA ARG A 5 -11.15 25.40 -51.41
C ARG A 5 -11.70 24.84 -50.10
N ALA A 6 -11.62 23.54 -49.90
CA ALA A 6 -11.87 22.91 -48.60
C ALA A 6 -10.67 23.15 -47.68
N ALA A 7 -10.84 23.99 -46.67
CA ALA A 7 -9.85 24.19 -45.60
C ALA A 7 -10.04 23.10 -44.54
N LEU A 8 -9.07 22.21 -44.42
CA LEU A 8 -9.03 21.17 -43.39
C LEU A 8 -8.53 21.80 -42.07
N ILE A 9 -9.42 22.02 -41.10
CA ILE A 9 -9.05 22.50 -39.77
C ILE A 9 -8.54 21.30 -38.96
N ALA A 10 -7.22 21.21 -38.81
CA ALA A 10 -6.58 20.26 -37.90
C ALA A 10 -6.73 20.74 -36.46
N VAL A 11 -7.59 20.10 -35.68
CA VAL A 11 -7.68 20.30 -34.23
C VAL A 11 -6.46 19.64 -33.59
N ILE A 12 -5.43 20.44 -33.29
CA ILE A 12 -4.29 20.00 -32.50
C ILE A 12 -4.75 19.97 -31.03
N LEU A 13 -5.14 18.79 -30.55
CA LEU A 13 -5.27 18.55 -29.11
C LEU A 13 -3.87 18.61 -28.49
N THR A 14 -3.51 19.76 -27.94
CA THR A 14 -2.35 19.87 -27.05
C THR A 14 -2.68 19.11 -25.77
N ALA A 15 -2.20 17.87 -25.69
CA ALA A 15 -2.20 17.11 -24.45
C ALA A 15 -1.46 17.95 -23.39
N SER A 16 -2.22 18.56 -22.48
CA SER A 16 -1.65 19.26 -21.35
C SER A 16 -0.87 18.22 -20.54
N SER A 17 0.46 18.31 -20.56
CA SER A 17 1.32 17.44 -19.78
C SER A 17 0.93 17.65 -18.33
N ALA A 18 0.25 16.68 -17.73
CA ALA A 18 -0.01 16.66 -16.30
C ALA A 18 1.36 16.70 -15.61
N ARG A 19 1.73 17.86 -15.04
CA ARG A 19 2.98 18.05 -14.33
C ARG A 19 2.80 17.43 -12.95
N ALA A 20 3.15 16.15 -12.83
CA ALA A 20 3.21 15.50 -11.53
C ALA A 20 4.31 16.16 -10.68
N SER A 21 4.02 16.46 -9.42
CA SER A 21 5.02 16.86 -8.42
C SER A 21 6.05 15.72 -8.29
N GLY A 22 7.31 16.03 -8.59
CA GLY A 22 8.37 15.06 -8.90
C GLY A 22 9.20 14.62 -7.71
N LEU A 23 8.61 14.46 -6.52
CA LEU A 23 9.40 13.99 -5.37
C LEU A 23 9.77 12.50 -5.53
N ASN A 24 11.06 12.22 -5.70
CA ASN A 24 11.64 10.89 -5.61
C ASN A 24 12.08 10.61 -4.17
N VAL A 25 11.75 9.42 -3.67
CA VAL A 25 12.04 8.99 -2.30
C VAL A 25 12.71 7.62 -2.32
N THR A 26 13.92 7.54 -1.79
CA THR A 26 14.72 6.30 -1.76
C THR A 26 15.36 6.09 -0.38
N PRO A 27 15.25 4.91 0.24
CA PRO A 27 14.45 3.76 -0.16
C PRO A 27 12.95 3.94 0.13
N ILE A 28 12.11 3.08 -0.46
CA ILE A 28 10.65 3.10 -0.27
C ILE A 28 10.18 2.48 1.06
N GLN A 29 11.09 1.87 1.82
CA GLN A 29 10.85 1.35 3.17
C GLN A 29 12.16 1.37 3.96
N LEU A 30 12.07 1.54 5.28
CA LEU A 30 13.20 1.50 6.20
C LEU A 30 13.05 0.33 7.16
N ARG A 31 14.14 -0.43 7.36
CA ARG A 31 14.22 -1.50 8.35
C ARG A 31 15.35 -1.18 9.31
N LEU A 32 15.02 -1.08 10.59
CA LEU A 32 15.95 -0.82 11.68
C LEU A 32 16.02 -2.06 12.57
N SER A 33 17.19 -2.29 13.16
CA SER A 33 17.46 -3.42 14.06
C SER A 33 18.36 -2.97 15.21
N PRO A 34 18.57 -3.80 16.25
CA PRO A 34 19.53 -3.48 17.31
C PRO A 34 20.94 -3.16 16.79
N GLN A 35 21.33 -3.72 15.65
CA GLN A 35 22.62 -3.47 15.00
C GLN A 35 22.60 -2.24 14.09
N THR A 36 21.43 -1.87 13.55
CA THR A 36 21.23 -0.75 12.63
C THR A 36 20.08 0.12 13.12
N THR A 37 20.38 1.04 14.03
CA THR A 37 19.35 1.88 14.70
C THR A 37 19.00 3.16 13.94
N LYS A 38 19.65 3.40 12.80
CA LYS A 38 19.50 4.59 11.97
C LYS A 38 19.59 4.21 10.49
N ALA A 39 18.88 4.94 9.65
CA ALA A 39 18.91 4.82 8.20
C ALA A 39 18.86 6.20 7.54
N MET A 40 19.17 6.24 6.25
CA MET A 40 19.09 7.46 5.44
C MET A 40 17.93 7.35 4.45
N LEU A 41 17.13 8.41 4.38
CA LEU A 41 16.13 8.62 3.35
C LEU A 41 16.60 9.73 2.42
N THR A 42 16.84 9.38 1.17
CA THR A 42 17.25 10.30 0.11
C THR A 42 16.02 10.80 -0.62
N LEU A 43 15.89 12.13 -0.69
CA LEU A 43 14.76 12.83 -1.27
C LEU A 43 15.28 13.71 -2.40
N ARG A 44 14.74 13.55 -3.60
CA ARG A 44 15.14 14.33 -4.77
C ARG A 44 13.93 14.96 -5.43
N ASN A 45 14.05 16.23 -5.77
CA ASN A 45 13.00 16.94 -6.49
C ASN A 45 13.25 16.85 -8.00
N ASP A 46 12.59 15.90 -8.66
CA ASP A 46 12.57 15.77 -10.13
C ASP A 46 11.58 16.73 -10.80
N GLY A 47 10.87 17.56 -10.01
CA GLY A 47 10.01 18.62 -10.50
C GLY A 47 10.80 19.86 -10.96
N PRO A 48 10.15 20.75 -11.74
CA PRO A 48 10.78 21.97 -12.24
C PRO A 48 10.78 23.14 -11.23
N GLU A 49 10.00 23.04 -10.16
CA GLU A 49 9.81 24.11 -9.17
C GLU A 49 10.69 23.91 -7.94
N THR A 50 10.97 24.99 -7.21
CA THR A 50 11.55 24.90 -5.86
C THR A 50 10.45 24.60 -4.85
N VAL A 51 10.59 23.52 -4.09
CA VAL A 51 9.54 22.99 -3.22
C VAL A 51 10.01 22.90 -1.78
N ARG A 52 9.14 23.26 -0.83
CA ARG A 52 9.37 23.13 0.61
C ARG A 52 8.76 21.82 1.11
N TYR A 53 9.49 21.08 1.92
CA TYR A 53 9.04 19.81 2.49
C TYR A 53 9.11 19.82 4.01
N GLN A 54 8.10 19.21 4.64
CA GLN A 54 8.07 18.88 6.05
C GLN A 54 8.13 17.37 6.25
N VAL A 55 8.89 16.93 7.25
CA VAL A 55 8.97 15.54 7.68
C VAL A 55 8.23 15.38 9.01
N SER A 56 7.47 14.31 9.14
CA SER A 56 6.82 13.90 10.38
C SER A 56 6.86 12.38 10.56
N ALA A 57 6.60 11.88 11.77
CA ALA A 57 6.53 10.46 12.05
C ALA A 57 5.26 10.10 12.84
N THR A 58 4.72 8.92 12.57
CA THR A 58 3.55 8.36 13.25
C THR A 58 3.79 6.89 13.57
N SER A 59 3.24 6.41 14.67
CA SER A 59 3.02 4.98 14.85
C SER A 59 1.96 4.51 13.85
N TRP A 60 2.09 3.28 13.40
CA TRP A 60 1.22 2.72 12.38
C TRP A 60 0.65 1.38 12.85
N ASN A 61 -0.68 1.31 12.94
CA ASN A 61 -1.45 0.09 13.06
C ASN A 61 -2.46 0.00 11.90
N GLN A 62 -3.24 -1.07 11.82
CA GLN A 62 -4.29 -1.20 10.81
C GLN A 62 -5.51 -1.92 11.36
N THR A 63 -6.68 -1.58 10.79
CA THR A 63 -7.91 -2.35 11.04
C THR A 63 -7.85 -3.68 10.29
N SER A 64 -8.78 -4.60 10.60
CA SER A 64 -8.92 -5.84 9.83
C SER A 64 -9.37 -5.60 8.38
N ARG A 65 -9.83 -4.40 8.03
CA ARG A 65 -10.12 -4.01 6.65
C ARG A 65 -8.92 -3.38 5.93
N GLY A 66 -7.75 -3.33 6.57
CA GLY A 66 -6.53 -2.75 6.01
C GLY A 66 -6.46 -1.22 6.07
N GLU A 67 -7.38 -0.57 6.79
CA GLU A 67 -7.34 0.88 6.95
C GLU A 67 -6.19 1.28 7.89
N LEU A 68 -5.40 2.28 7.50
CA LEU A 68 -4.28 2.77 8.29
C LEU A 68 -4.79 3.48 9.55
N GLN A 69 -4.32 3.05 10.71
CA GLN A 69 -4.48 3.75 11.98
C GLN A 69 -3.16 4.40 12.35
N LEU A 70 -3.11 5.73 12.32
CA LEU A 70 -1.90 6.51 12.54
C LEU A 70 -2.06 7.34 13.81
N ALA A 71 -1.06 7.30 14.69
CA ALA A 71 -1.03 8.15 15.88
C ALA A 71 0.33 8.85 16.02
N PRO A 72 0.38 10.09 16.54
CA PRO A 72 1.63 10.79 16.83
C PRO A 72 2.58 9.93 17.66
N THR A 73 3.89 10.02 17.39
CA THR A 73 4.91 9.29 18.14
C THR A 73 6.18 10.12 18.30
N GLY A 74 6.87 9.95 19.43
CA GLY A 74 8.22 10.46 19.65
C GLY A 74 9.32 9.39 19.53
N GLU A 75 8.96 8.15 19.19
CA GLU A 75 9.92 7.03 19.16
C GLU A 75 10.80 7.04 17.91
N VAL A 76 10.31 7.63 16.81
CA VAL A 76 11.06 7.83 15.57
C VAL A 76 11.60 9.25 15.52
N LEU A 77 12.92 9.35 15.40
CA LEU A 77 13.65 10.61 15.31
C LEU A 77 14.07 10.85 13.86
N PHE A 78 13.99 12.08 13.40
CA PHE A 78 14.40 12.43 12.04
C PHE A 78 15.02 13.82 11.94
N PHE A 79 15.94 14.00 10.99
CA PHE A 79 16.56 15.29 10.73
C PHE A 79 17.11 15.41 9.29
N PRO A 80 16.90 16.53 8.59
CA PRO A 80 16.14 17.71 9.00
C PRO A 80 14.62 17.50 8.92
N ALA A 81 13.85 18.27 9.70
CA ALA A 81 12.38 18.21 9.74
C ALA A 81 11.70 19.14 8.71
N LEU A 82 12.39 20.20 8.29
CA LEU A 82 11.91 21.18 7.32
C LEU A 82 13.07 21.57 6.41
N PHE A 83 12.87 21.54 5.11
CA PHE A 83 13.89 21.94 4.13
C PHE A 83 13.24 22.31 2.80
N THR A 84 14.06 22.86 1.92
CA THR A 84 13.68 23.25 0.55
C THR A 84 14.55 22.48 -0.43
N LEU A 85 13.96 22.02 -1.53
CA LEU A 85 14.67 21.42 -2.66
C LEU A 85 14.40 22.24 -3.91
N LYS A 86 15.46 22.74 -4.55
CA LYS A 86 15.39 23.27 -5.92
C LYS A 86 15.14 22.13 -6.91
N ALA A 87 14.81 22.48 -8.16
CA ALA A 87 14.72 21.50 -9.24
C ALA A 87 16.03 20.71 -9.39
N GLY A 88 15.93 19.39 -9.42
CA GLY A 88 17.06 18.45 -9.46
C GLY A 88 17.86 18.32 -8.16
N GLU A 89 17.52 19.06 -7.10
CA GLU A 89 18.24 19.00 -5.83
C GLU A 89 17.88 17.76 -5.03
N GLU A 90 18.87 17.20 -4.34
CA GLU A 90 18.75 16.07 -3.44
C GLU A 90 19.03 16.48 -1.98
N ARG A 91 18.28 15.88 -1.05
CA ARG A 91 18.49 16.02 0.39
C ARG A 91 18.37 14.67 1.08
N ASN A 92 19.29 14.44 2.00
CA ASN A 92 19.28 13.30 2.89
C ASN A 92 18.60 13.65 4.21
N VAL A 93 17.58 12.87 4.58
CA VAL A 93 16.90 12.87 5.88
C VAL A 93 17.36 11.65 6.66
N ARG A 94 18.03 11.89 7.79
CA ARG A 94 18.39 10.82 8.73
C ARG A 94 17.14 10.40 9.48
N VAL A 95 16.88 9.11 9.56
CA VAL A 95 15.80 8.51 10.36
C VAL A 95 16.43 7.56 11.36
N GLY A 96 16.03 7.63 12.61
CA GLY A 96 16.51 6.73 13.66
C GLY A 96 15.45 6.53 14.72
N VAL A 97 15.78 5.73 15.74
CA VAL A 97 14.85 5.39 16.82
C VAL A 97 15.43 5.70 18.18
N GLY A 98 14.59 6.27 19.05
CA GLY A 98 14.90 6.55 20.45
C GLY A 98 14.34 5.52 21.43
N THR A 99 13.70 4.47 20.93
CA THR A 99 13.11 3.38 21.72
C THR A 99 13.98 2.12 21.66
N PRO A 100 13.99 1.28 22.72
CA PRO A 100 14.48 -0.09 22.62
C PRO A 100 13.69 -0.92 21.60
N PHE A 101 14.36 -1.91 21.03
CA PHE A 101 13.75 -2.96 20.23
C PHE A 101 13.05 -3.97 21.15
N GLY A 102 11.90 -4.49 20.72
CA GLY A 102 11.03 -5.36 21.53
C GLY A 102 11.03 -6.83 21.09
N LEU A 103 10.07 -7.59 21.64
CA LEU A 103 9.80 -8.98 21.25
C LEU A 103 8.96 -9.09 19.98
N VAL A 104 8.19 -8.04 19.67
CA VAL A 104 7.36 -7.90 18.48
C VAL A 104 7.84 -6.67 17.71
N GLU A 105 7.80 -6.76 16.39
CA GLU A 105 8.13 -5.65 15.50
C GLU A 105 7.28 -4.42 15.81
N LYS A 106 7.91 -3.24 15.84
CA LYS A 106 7.20 -1.97 15.92
C LYS A 106 7.14 -1.32 14.55
N THR A 107 5.98 -0.75 14.22
CA THR A 107 5.66 -0.23 12.89
C THR A 107 5.34 1.26 12.96
N TYR A 108 5.95 2.02 12.06
CA TYR A 108 5.79 3.46 11.96
C TYR A 108 5.70 3.88 10.49
N ARG A 109 5.32 5.13 10.28
CA ARG A 109 5.44 5.80 9.00
C ARG A 109 6.12 7.15 9.17
N VAL A 110 7.13 7.39 8.35
CA VAL A 110 7.72 8.72 8.15
C VAL A 110 7.03 9.35 6.95
N PHE A 111 6.40 10.51 7.14
CA PHE A 111 5.78 11.26 6.08
C PHE A 111 6.70 12.38 5.61
N VAL A 112 6.83 12.53 4.30
CA VAL A 112 7.43 13.69 3.64
C VAL A 112 6.31 14.39 2.89
N GLU A 113 5.99 15.61 3.31
CA GLU A 113 4.84 16.38 2.84
C GLU A 113 5.32 17.69 2.19
N GLU A 114 4.87 17.93 0.97
CA GLU A 114 5.03 19.20 0.28
C GLU A 114 4.20 20.27 0.99
N LEU A 115 4.83 21.40 1.29
CA LEU A 115 4.17 22.56 1.86
C LEU A 115 3.73 23.53 0.76
N PRO A 116 2.61 24.25 0.96
CA PRO A 116 2.23 25.34 0.07
C PRO A 116 3.37 26.38 -0.11
N PRO A 117 3.47 27.02 -1.30
CA PRO A 117 4.37 28.14 -1.50
C PRO A 117 4.07 29.25 -0.50
N THR A 118 5.11 29.95 -0.04
CA THR A 118 4.95 31.09 0.87
C THR A 118 4.42 32.34 0.18
N GLU A 119 4.56 32.42 -1.14
CA GLU A 119 4.12 33.57 -1.95
C GLU A 119 2.70 33.34 -2.48
N ARG A 120 1.81 34.31 -2.26
CA ARG A 120 0.51 34.31 -2.93
C ARG A 120 0.71 34.70 -4.40
N PRO A 121 0.09 33.99 -5.36
CA PRO A 121 0.07 34.44 -6.74
C PRO A 121 -0.44 35.89 -6.85
N ALA A 122 0.21 36.69 -7.68
CA ALA A 122 -0.13 38.11 -7.88
C ALA A 122 -1.54 38.33 -8.48
N GLN A 123 -2.17 37.27 -8.99
CA GLN A 123 -3.54 37.27 -9.49
C GLN A 123 -4.29 36.06 -8.95
N PRO A 124 -5.58 36.18 -8.60
CA PRO A 124 -6.42 35.04 -8.27
C PRO A 124 -6.63 34.20 -9.54
N SER A 125 -5.81 33.17 -9.72
CA SER A 125 -6.09 32.09 -10.66
C SER A 125 -6.98 31.05 -9.98
N SER A 126 -7.97 30.53 -10.70
CA SER A 126 -8.75 29.35 -10.27
C SER A 126 -7.94 28.07 -10.46
N GLU A 127 -6.69 28.05 -9.98
CA GLU A 127 -5.77 26.94 -10.16
C GLU A 127 -5.90 25.94 -9.01
N VAL A 128 -6.17 24.68 -9.34
CA VAL A 128 -6.16 23.58 -8.37
C VAL A 128 -4.72 23.10 -8.21
N ARG A 129 -4.13 23.34 -7.03
CA ARG A 129 -2.80 22.85 -6.68
C ARG A 129 -2.90 21.53 -5.91
N VAL A 130 -2.23 20.50 -6.41
CA VAL A 130 -2.10 19.21 -5.73
C VAL A 130 -0.78 19.20 -4.96
N LEU A 131 -0.81 18.89 -3.67
CA LEU A 131 0.38 18.76 -2.83
C LEU A 131 0.68 17.29 -2.56
N THR A 132 1.94 16.92 -2.68
CA THR A 132 2.40 15.54 -2.49
C THR A 132 2.61 15.23 -1.01
N ARG A 133 2.13 14.07 -0.55
CA ARG A 133 2.45 13.52 0.77
C ARG A 133 2.84 12.04 0.62
N VAL A 134 4.11 11.73 0.83
CA VAL A 134 4.64 10.36 0.73
C VAL A 134 4.83 9.78 2.13
N GLY A 135 4.28 8.59 2.39
CA GLY A 135 4.46 7.87 3.65
C GLY A 135 5.37 6.66 3.48
N VAL A 136 6.59 6.72 4.03
CA VAL A 136 7.58 5.65 4.02
C VAL A 136 7.39 4.76 5.26
N PRO A 137 7.11 3.45 5.11
CA PRO A 137 7.08 2.52 6.22
C PRO A 137 8.44 2.40 6.91
N VAL A 138 8.42 2.38 8.23
CA VAL A 138 9.60 2.13 9.07
C VAL A 138 9.30 0.98 10.02
N PHE A 139 10.10 -0.08 9.91
CA PHE A 139 9.95 -1.30 10.71
C PHE A 139 11.14 -1.46 11.65
N LEU A 140 10.86 -1.63 12.94
CA LEU A 140 11.87 -1.94 13.95
C LEU A 140 11.80 -3.42 14.26
N ALA A 141 12.78 -4.17 13.78
CA ALA A 141 12.82 -5.62 13.90
C ALA A 141 12.76 -6.07 15.37
N PRO A 142 12.04 -7.15 15.70
CA PRO A 142 12.09 -7.74 17.02
C PRO A 142 13.48 -8.35 17.27
N ALA A 143 13.79 -8.63 18.54
CA ALA A 143 15.03 -9.34 18.91
C ALA A 143 15.17 -10.70 18.21
N ARG A 144 14.04 -11.37 17.94
CA ARG A 144 13.96 -12.60 17.15
C ARG A 144 12.69 -12.60 16.30
N ALA A 145 12.86 -12.78 14.99
CA ALA A 145 11.74 -12.93 14.08
C ALA A 145 11.12 -14.33 14.22
N VAL A 146 9.80 -14.39 14.32
CA VAL A 146 8.99 -15.60 14.29
C VAL A 146 7.89 -15.37 13.28
N GLU A 147 7.80 -16.24 12.27
CA GLU A 147 6.78 -16.17 11.24
C GLU A 147 5.71 -17.23 11.51
N ARG A 148 4.46 -16.79 11.61
CA ARG A 148 3.30 -17.67 11.78
C ARG A 148 2.09 -17.01 11.14
N ARG A 149 1.66 -17.57 10.01
CA ARG A 149 0.64 -17.00 9.13
C ARG A 149 -0.41 -18.08 8.87
N SER A 150 -1.69 -17.70 8.82
CA SER A 150 -2.79 -18.62 8.59
C SER A 150 -3.92 -17.98 7.81
N ILE A 151 -4.69 -18.81 7.08
CA ILE A 151 -6.01 -18.44 6.59
C ILE A 151 -7.04 -19.10 7.50
N GLU A 152 -7.97 -18.31 8.02
CA GLU A 152 -8.95 -18.71 9.03
C GLU A 152 -10.36 -18.45 8.52
N GLY A 153 -11.31 -19.31 8.90
CA GLY A 153 -12.74 -19.08 8.66
C GLY A 153 -13.18 -19.06 7.20
N LEU A 154 -12.47 -19.75 6.29
CA LEU A 154 -12.88 -19.86 4.88
C LEU A 154 -14.27 -20.48 4.76
N GLY A 155 -15.19 -19.74 4.15
CA GLY A 155 -16.54 -20.19 3.86
C GLY A 155 -17.25 -19.33 2.84
N ALA A 156 -18.45 -19.74 2.44
CA ALA A 156 -19.30 -18.97 1.55
C ALA A 156 -20.78 -19.07 1.91
N ARG A 157 -21.48 -17.94 1.73
CA ARG A 157 -22.92 -17.80 1.97
C ARG A 157 -23.48 -16.63 1.18
N GLY A 158 -24.66 -16.78 0.59
CA GLY A 158 -25.40 -15.67 -0.04
C GLY A 158 -24.64 -15.04 -1.19
N GLY A 159 -23.99 -15.86 -2.04
CA GLY A 159 -23.21 -15.38 -3.18
C GLY A 159 -21.89 -14.70 -2.82
N ARG A 160 -21.43 -14.78 -1.58
CA ARG A 160 -20.12 -14.25 -1.14
C ARG A 160 -19.30 -15.30 -0.42
N ALA A 161 -18.00 -15.22 -0.59
CA ALA A 161 -17.04 -16.00 0.17
C ALA A 161 -16.15 -15.07 0.98
N SER A 162 -15.84 -15.48 2.21
CA SER A 162 -15.02 -14.69 3.12
C SER A 162 -14.00 -15.56 3.83
N PHE A 163 -12.87 -14.96 4.20
CA PHE A 163 -11.88 -15.54 5.10
C PHE A 163 -11.03 -14.44 5.73
N ARG A 164 -10.32 -14.81 6.79
CA ARG A 164 -9.34 -13.94 7.45
C ARG A 164 -7.94 -14.44 7.19
N VAL A 165 -7.02 -13.55 6.86
CA VAL A 165 -5.58 -13.81 6.89
C VAL A 165 -5.02 -13.28 8.20
N SER A 166 -4.45 -14.15 9.03
CA SER A 166 -3.95 -13.81 10.37
C SER A 166 -2.42 -13.90 10.41
N ASN A 167 -1.77 -12.90 11.02
CA ASN A 167 -0.35 -12.92 11.35
C ASN A 167 -0.16 -13.10 12.86
N GLN A 168 0.07 -14.33 13.29
CA GLN A 168 0.38 -14.68 14.68
C GLN A 168 1.90 -14.64 14.97
N GLY A 169 2.70 -14.18 14.00
CA GLY A 169 4.13 -13.99 14.12
C GLY A 169 4.52 -12.67 14.80
N THR A 170 5.83 -12.47 14.95
CA THR A 170 6.42 -11.26 15.56
C THR A 170 6.90 -10.24 14.55
N VAL A 171 6.80 -10.53 13.25
CA VAL A 171 7.17 -9.64 12.14
C VAL A 171 6.03 -9.53 11.14
N HIS A 172 5.87 -8.37 10.50
CA HIS A 172 4.94 -8.24 9.39
C HIS A 172 5.33 -9.16 8.21
N PHE A 173 4.37 -9.43 7.36
CA PHE A 173 4.62 -9.84 5.98
C PHE A 173 3.77 -8.99 5.04
N ARG A 174 4.11 -8.98 3.75
CA ARG A 174 3.29 -8.34 2.72
C ARG A 174 2.73 -9.40 1.80
N GLU A 175 1.47 -9.31 1.49
CA GLU A 175 0.78 -10.16 0.55
C GLU A 175 0.93 -9.58 -0.86
N ASP A 176 1.48 -10.36 -1.78
CA ASP A 176 1.54 -9.97 -3.19
C ASP A 176 0.26 -10.38 -3.94
N ALA A 177 -0.33 -11.54 -3.57
CA ALA A 177 -1.58 -12.01 -4.15
C ALA A 177 -2.44 -12.79 -3.15
N VAL A 178 -3.74 -12.52 -3.15
CA VAL A 178 -4.75 -13.26 -2.38
C VAL A 178 -5.79 -13.80 -3.34
N LYS A 179 -5.89 -15.13 -3.44
CA LYS A 179 -6.74 -15.82 -4.41
C LYS A 179 -7.81 -16.63 -3.73
N LEU A 180 -8.98 -16.68 -4.36
CA LEU A 180 -10.06 -17.58 -4.05
C LEU A 180 -10.42 -18.38 -5.30
N ARG A 181 -10.44 -19.71 -5.18
CA ARG A 181 -10.86 -20.62 -6.25
C ARG A 181 -12.01 -21.49 -5.78
N GLY A 182 -12.98 -21.73 -6.65
CA GLY A 182 -13.97 -22.77 -6.49
C GLY A 182 -13.60 -23.98 -7.34
N VAL A 183 -13.65 -25.17 -6.78
CA VAL A 183 -13.34 -26.42 -7.47
C VAL A 183 -14.47 -27.43 -7.37
N ASP A 184 -14.59 -28.28 -8.39
CA ASP A 184 -15.51 -29.41 -8.37
C ASP A 184 -14.94 -30.63 -7.62
N ALA A 185 -15.68 -31.74 -7.60
CA ALA A 185 -15.27 -32.98 -6.93
C ALA A 185 -14.02 -33.63 -7.55
N SER A 186 -13.72 -33.36 -8.83
CA SER A 186 -12.52 -33.84 -9.52
C SER A 186 -11.30 -32.93 -9.27
N GLY A 187 -11.51 -31.74 -8.70
CA GLY A 187 -10.49 -30.72 -8.51
C GLY A 187 -10.37 -29.74 -9.68
N ALA A 188 -11.26 -29.82 -10.68
CA ALA A 188 -11.29 -28.86 -11.77
C ALA A 188 -11.77 -27.50 -11.27
N VAL A 189 -11.15 -26.43 -11.76
CA VAL A 189 -11.40 -25.06 -11.29
C VAL A 189 -12.60 -24.51 -12.02
N LEU A 190 -13.66 -24.22 -11.26
CA LEU A 190 -14.90 -23.64 -11.77
C LEU A 190 -14.82 -22.12 -11.88
N PHE A 191 -14.11 -21.49 -10.94
CA PHE A 191 -13.84 -20.06 -10.96
C PHE A 191 -12.59 -19.72 -10.16
N GLU A 192 -12.00 -18.56 -10.49
CA GLU A 192 -10.92 -17.93 -9.72
C GLU A 192 -11.23 -16.43 -9.54
N ARG A 193 -10.85 -15.91 -8.38
CA ARG A 193 -10.85 -14.48 -8.05
C ARG A 193 -9.52 -14.16 -7.39
N GLU A 194 -9.07 -12.94 -7.59
CA GLU A 194 -7.83 -12.44 -7.02
C GLU A 194 -8.05 -11.02 -6.52
N GLN A 195 -7.47 -10.72 -5.36
CA GLN A 195 -7.31 -9.38 -4.84
C GLN A 195 -5.82 -9.15 -4.55
N ARG A 196 -5.37 -7.91 -4.74
CA ARG A 196 -4.06 -7.50 -4.24
C ARG A 196 -4.12 -7.43 -2.73
N GLY A 197 -3.11 -8.01 -2.09
CA GLY A 197 -2.98 -7.92 -0.64
C GLY A 197 -2.21 -6.69 -0.21
N TRP A 198 -1.97 -6.58 1.10
CA TRP A 198 -1.23 -5.48 1.68
C TRP A 198 -0.28 -6.00 2.77
N TYR A 199 0.21 -5.11 3.62
CA TYR A 199 0.89 -5.52 4.83
C TYR A 199 -0.09 -6.17 5.81
N VAL A 200 0.32 -7.28 6.42
CA VAL A 200 -0.32 -7.85 7.61
C VAL A 200 0.67 -7.69 8.77
N LEU A 201 0.44 -6.68 9.61
CA LEU A 201 1.32 -6.36 10.73
C LEU A 201 1.42 -7.51 11.74
N ALA A 202 2.50 -7.56 12.51
CA ALA A 202 2.67 -8.58 13.55
C ALA A 202 1.51 -8.55 14.55
N GLY A 203 0.91 -9.71 14.83
CA GLY A 203 -0.31 -9.83 15.65
C GLY A 203 -1.60 -9.34 14.99
N GLY A 204 -1.53 -8.81 13.77
CA GLY A 204 -2.67 -8.29 13.02
C GLY A 204 -3.34 -9.33 12.13
N ALA A 205 -4.42 -8.90 11.46
CA ALA A 205 -5.14 -9.71 10.49
C ALA A 205 -5.77 -8.83 9.41
N LEU A 206 -6.10 -9.42 8.27
CA LEU A 206 -6.92 -8.83 7.21
C LEU A 206 -8.11 -9.73 6.87
N ASP A 207 -9.29 -9.13 6.73
CA ASP A 207 -10.52 -9.78 6.32
C ASP A 207 -10.70 -9.60 4.80
N TYR A 208 -10.97 -10.71 4.11
CA TYR A 208 -11.23 -10.73 2.68
C TYR A 208 -12.65 -11.17 2.39
N ASP A 209 -13.26 -10.48 1.44
CA ASP A 209 -14.59 -10.78 0.90
C ASP A 209 -14.54 -10.83 -0.62
N PHE A 210 -15.09 -11.89 -1.20
CA PHE A 210 -15.16 -12.11 -2.64
C PHE A 210 -16.59 -12.34 -3.08
N GLU A 211 -16.98 -11.68 -4.18
CA GLU A 211 -18.22 -12.01 -4.87
C GLU A 211 -18.05 -13.31 -5.66
N LEU A 212 -18.97 -14.24 -5.43
CA LEU A 212 -19.04 -15.50 -6.16
C LEU A 212 -19.84 -15.33 -7.45
N PRO A 213 -19.62 -16.19 -8.46
CA PRO A 213 -20.51 -16.27 -9.61
C PRO A 213 -21.95 -16.54 -9.18
N LYS A 214 -22.93 -16.04 -9.94
CA LYS A 214 -24.38 -16.28 -9.67
C LYS A 214 -24.78 -17.76 -9.69
N SER A 215 -23.99 -18.60 -10.36
CA SER A 215 -24.17 -20.04 -10.45
C SER A 215 -22.81 -20.71 -10.53
N CYS A 216 -22.62 -21.75 -9.73
CA CYS A 216 -21.41 -22.57 -9.71
C CYS A 216 -21.79 -24.05 -9.59
N PRO A 217 -22.42 -24.63 -10.64
CA PRO A 217 -22.88 -26.01 -10.59
C PRO A 217 -21.70 -26.95 -10.36
N GLY A 218 -21.88 -27.92 -9.47
CA GLY A 218 -20.84 -28.88 -9.13
C GLY A 218 -19.74 -28.36 -8.20
N LEU A 219 -19.88 -27.15 -7.63
CA LEU A 219 -18.94 -26.65 -6.63
C LEU A 219 -18.89 -27.61 -5.43
N ALA A 220 -17.70 -28.14 -5.16
CA ALA A 220 -17.45 -29.07 -4.06
C ALA A 220 -16.61 -28.43 -2.95
N ALA A 221 -15.67 -27.55 -3.29
CA ALA A 221 -14.80 -26.90 -2.30
C ALA A 221 -14.35 -25.50 -2.74
N LEU A 222 -14.01 -24.69 -1.74
CA LEU A 222 -13.30 -23.44 -1.87
C LEU A 222 -11.84 -23.64 -1.50
N LEU A 223 -10.95 -22.98 -2.24
CA LEU A 223 -9.51 -22.91 -1.97
C LEU A 223 -9.13 -21.43 -1.87
N ALA A 224 -8.73 -21.00 -0.68
CA ALA A 224 -8.10 -19.70 -0.50
C ALA A 224 -6.59 -19.90 -0.44
N SER A 225 -5.83 -19.05 -1.12
CA SER A 225 -4.37 -19.08 -1.08
C SER A 225 -3.81 -17.67 -1.04
N VAL A 226 -2.76 -17.48 -0.25
CA VAL A 226 -2.03 -16.22 -0.14
C VAL A 226 -0.60 -16.48 -0.56
N THR A 227 -0.07 -15.62 -1.42
CA THR A 227 1.35 -15.55 -1.77
C THR A 227 1.93 -14.27 -1.17
N ALA A 228 2.96 -14.42 -0.34
CA ALA A 228 3.68 -13.31 0.26
C ALA A 228 4.79 -12.77 -0.66
N ASP A 229 5.29 -11.58 -0.34
CA ASP A 229 6.33 -10.86 -1.08
C ASP A 229 7.69 -11.57 -1.13
N ASN A 230 7.93 -12.48 -0.17
CA ASN A 230 9.08 -13.37 -0.16
C ASN A 230 8.87 -14.65 -0.99
N GLY A 231 7.71 -14.82 -1.63
CA GLY A 231 7.34 -15.99 -2.41
C GLY A 231 6.69 -17.12 -1.62
N ASP A 232 6.62 -17.02 -0.28
CA ASP A 232 5.96 -18.03 0.54
C ASP A 232 4.48 -18.12 0.21
N ARG A 233 3.95 -19.34 0.19
CA ARG A 233 2.54 -19.60 -0.07
C ARG A 233 1.93 -20.44 1.03
N PHE A 234 0.74 -20.04 1.48
CA PHE A 234 -0.09 -20.80 2.40
C PHE A 234 -1.53 -20.78 1.90
N GLU A 235 -2.25 -21.86 2.18
CA GLU A 235 -3.60 -22.07 1.64
C GLU A 235 -4.50 -22.79 2.64
N GLN A 236 -5.80 -22.61 2.44
CA GLN A 236 -6.85 -23.27 3.19
C GLN A 236 -7.89 -23.80 2.22
N ARG A 237 -8.38 -25.00 2.50
CA ARG A 237 -9.52 -25.62 1.80
C ARG A 237 -10.70 -25.71 2.73
N ALA A 238 -11.89 -25.40 2.22
CA ALA A 238 -13.14 -25.62 2.91
C ALA A 238 -14.15 -26.31 1.96
N PRO A 239 -14.99 -27.24 2.45
CA PRO A 239 -16.11 -27.73 1.65
C PRO A 239 -17.05 -26.56 1.30
N ALA A 240 -17.65 -26.62 0.12
CA ALA A 240 -18.63 -25.63 -0.28
C ALA A 240 -20.03 -26.02 0.19
N GLU A 241 -20.77 -25.05 0.72
CA GLU A 241 -22.19 -25.22 1.01
C GLU A 241 -23.00 -25.26 -0.30
N PRO A 242 -24.07 -26.08 -0.40
CA PRO A 242 -24.89 -26.17 -1.62
C PRO A 242 -25.46 -24.82 -2.09
N SER A 243 -25.68 -23.88 -1.16
CA SER A 243 -26.20 -22.54 -1.42
C SER A 243 -25.11 -21.46 -1.49
N ALA A 244 -23.82 -21.83 -1.67
CA ALA A 244 -22.72 -20.86 -1.65
C ALA A 244 -22.87 -19.74 -2.69
N CYS A 245 -23.26 -20.09 -3.92
CA CYS A 245 -23.34 -19.15 -5.06
C CYS A 245 -24.74 -18.58 -5.29
N ALA A 246 -25.76 -19.11 -4.62
CA ALA A 246 -27.11 -18.56 -4.66
C ALA A 246 -27.23 -17.41 -3.65
N PRO A 247 -27.85 -16.27 -4.01
CA PRO A 247 -28.14 -15.18 -3.08
C PRO A 247 -29.18 -15.59 -2.02
#